data_AF-A0A0J1G6A8-F1
#
_entry.id   AF-A0A0J1G6A8-F1
#
_cell.length_a   1.000
_cell.length_b   1.000
_cell.length_c   1.000
_cell.angle_alpha   90.00
_cell.angle_beta   90.00
_cell.angle_gamma   90.00
#
_symmetry.space_group_name_H-M   'P 1'
#
loop_
_entity.id
_entity.type
_entity.pdbx_description
1 polymer ?
#
loop_
_entity_poly.entity_id
_entity_poly.type
_entity_poly.pdbx_seq_one_letter_code
_entity_poly.pdbx_strand_id
1 'polypeptide(L)' 'MSDENKSGNPRAFSRMRLRDYFAGQALAGDMSEETFSSDAEDEFISERVQLYYRIADAMLMQRIGKGKEDEDY' A
#
# COMPACT_ATOMS: atom_id res chain seq x y z
N MET A 1 13.02 26.46 16.36
CA MET A 1 12.03 26.96 15.37
C MET A 1 11.97 25.93 14.28
N SER A 2 10.77 25.38 14.09
CA SER A 2 10.49 24.14 13.37
C SER A 2 10.62 24.33 11.85
N ASP A 3 11.28 23.38 11.18
CA ASP A 3 11.36 23.31 9.72
C ASP A 3 10.00 22.92 9.11
N GLU A 4 9.08 23.88 9.08
CA GLU A 4 7.89 23.86 8.24
C GLU A 4 8.30 24.19 6.80
N ASN A 5 8.48 23.17 5.96
CA ASN A 5 8.04 23.15 4.55
C ASN A 5 8.73 22.03 3.77
N LYS A 6 8.21 20.80 3.89
CA LYS A 6 8.43 19.73 2.90
C LYS A 6 7.12 19.21 2.31
N SER A 7 6.06 20.02 2.29
CA SER A 7 4.74 19.65 1.73
C SER A 7 4.56 19.98 0.24
N GLY A 8 5.57 20.57 -0.43
CA GLY A 8 5.38 21.18 -1.75
C GLY A 8 5.93 20.42 -2.96
N ASN A 9 6.44 19.19 -2.82
CA ASN A 9 7.01 18.48 -3.98
C ASN A 9 6.00 17.47 -4.56
N PRO A 10 5.33 17.76 -5.68
CA PRO A 10 4.47 16.79 -6.37
C PRO A 10 5.26 15.57 -6.86
N ARG A 11 6.60 15.63 -6.90
CA ARG A 11 7.49 14.48 -7.17
C ARG A 11 7.83 13.67 -5.92
N ALA A 12 7.43 14.07 -4.71
CA ALA A 12 7.49 13.19 -3.54
C ALA A 12 6.52 12.01 -3.70
N PHE A 13 5.42 12.22 -4.44
CA PHE A 13 4.51 11.16 -4.89
C PHE A 13 5.09 10.29 -6.02
N SER A 14 6.26 10.63 -6.58
CA SER A 14 6.92 9.85 -7.64
C SER A 14 7.63 8.59 -7.12
N ARG A 15 7.71 8.39 -5.80
CA ARG A 15 8.43 7.27 -5.17
C ARG A 15 7.68 6.56 -4.04
N MET A 16 6.37 6.75 -3.92
CA MET A 16 5.57 5.72 -3.26
C MET A 16 5.76 4.47 -4.13
N ARG A 17 6.46 3.43 -3.65
CA ARG A 17 6.74 2.27 -4.48
C ARG A 17 5.39 1.71 -4.92
N LEU A 18 5.29 1.13 -6.12
CA LEU A 18 4.03 0.58 -6.62
C LEU A 18 3.35 -0.38 -5.61
N ARG A 19 4.17 -1.04 -4.78
CA ARG A 19 3.77 -1.80 -3.59
C ARG A 19 2.99 -0.97 -2.56
N ASP A 20 3.52 0.17 -2.16
CA ASP A 20 2.92 1.10 -1.18
C ASP A 20 1.59 1.66 -1.71
N TYR A 21 1.50 1.90 -3.02
CA TYR A 21 0.24 2.30 -3.67
C TYR A 21 -0.83 1.21 -3.55
N PHE A 22 -0.51 -0.04 -3.89
CA PHE A 22 -1.46 -1.15 -3.78
C PHE A 22 -1.84 -1.45 -2.33
N ALA A 23 -0.86 -1.43 -1.41
CA ALA A 23 -1.13 -1.62 0.01
C ALA A 23 -2.04 -0.52 0.56
N GLY A 24 -1.79 0.74 0.18
CA GLY A 24 -2.61 1.88 0.58
C GLY A 24 -4.04 1.82 0.04
N GLN A 25 -4.23 1.41 -1.21
CA GLN A 25 -5.57 1.22 -1.80
C GLN A 25 -6.36 0.13 -1.08
N ALA A 26 -5.73 -1.01 -0.78
CA ALA A 26 -6.38 -2.11 -0.08
C ALA A 26 -6.73 -1.74 1.38
N LEU A 27 -5.83 -1.02 2.07
CA LEU A 27 -6.09 -0.50 3.42
C LEU A 27 -7.20 0.54 3.44
N ALA A 28 -7.24 1.46 2.47
CA ALA A 28 -8.25 2.51 2.40
C ALA A 28 -9.67 1.95 2.22
N GLY A 29 -9.82 0.90 1.41
CA GLY A 29 -11.10 0.21 1.26
C GLY A 29 -11.59 -0.38 2.59
N ASP A 30 -10.72 -1.05 3.33
CA ASP A 30 -11.07 -1.68 4.60
C ASP A 30 -11.36 -0.69 5.73
N MET A 31 -10.66 0.45 5.74
CA MET A 31 -10.90 1.57 6.65
C MET A 31 -12.22 2.30 6.35
N SER A 32 -12.71 2.25 5.11
CA SER A 32 -13.97 2.91 4.73
C SER A 32 -15.23 2.22 5.27
N GLU A 33 -15.12 0.97 5.72
CA GLU A 33 -16.22 0.19 6.28
C GLU A 33 -16.37 0.37 7.81
N GLU A 34 -15.72 1.37 8.42
CA GLU A 34 -15.66 1.60 9.88
C GLU A 34 -15.21 0.37 10.70
N THR A 35 -14.49 -0.57 10.07
CA THR A 35 -14.06 -1.84 10.68
C THR A 35 -13.05 -1.64 11.81
N PHE A 36 -12.38 -0.49 11.85
CA PHE A 36 -11.38 -0.16 12.85
C PHE A 36 -11.95 0.74 13.92
N SER A 37 -12.06 0.21 15.14
CA SER A 37 -12.24 1.04 16.33
C SER A 37 -11.08 2.03 16.44
N SER A 38 -11.38 3.27 16.85
CA SER A 38 -10.34 4.26 17.19
C SER A 38 -9.43 3.79 18.33
N ASP A 39 -9.90 2.83 19.10
CA ASP A 39 -9.21 2.26 20.26
C ASP A 39 -8.57 0.89 19.93
N ALA A 40 -8.42 0.57 18.64
CA ALA A 40 -7.73 -0.64 18.22
C ALA A 40 -6.29 -0.65 18.73
N GLU A 41 -5.84 -1.80 19.24
CA GLU A 41 -4.48 -1.96 19.74
C GLU A 41 -3.45 -1.80 18.61
N ASP A 42 -2.29 -1.21 18.91
CA ASP A 42 -1.21 -0.99 17.94
C ASP A 42 -0.75 -2.28 17.25
N GLU A 43 -0.77 -3.40 17.96
CA GLU A 43 -0.43 -4.72 17.42
C GLU A 43 -1.40 -5.12 16.30
N PHE A 44 -2.71 -4.95 16.52
CA PHE A 44 -3.73 -5.22 15.51
C PHE A 44 -3.53 -4.35 14.27
N ILE A 45 -3.26 -3.05 14.45
CA ILE A 45 -2.99 -2.14 13.33
C ILE A 45 -1.74 -2.58 12.55
N SER A 46 -0.67 -2.97 13.26
CA SER A 46 0.56 -3.48 12.66
C SER A 46 0.32 -4.75 11.83
N GLU A 47 -0.43 -5.71 12.36
CA GLU A 47 -0.78 -6.96 11.64
C GLU A 47 -1.57 -6.68 10.35
N ARG A 48 -2.50 -5.74 10.40
CA ARG A 48 -3.31 -5.34 9.24
C ARG A 48 -2.46 -4.68 8.18
N VAL A 49 -1.57 -3.77 8.56
CA VAL A 49 -0.60 -3.17 7.63
C VAL A 49 0.26 -4.24 6.95
N GLN A 50 0.79 -5.20 7.71
CA GLN A 50 1.58 -6.30 7.16
C GLN A 50 0.79 -7.18 6.18
N LEU A 51 -0.50 -7.42 6.44
CA LEU A 51 -1.37 -8.14 5.52
C LEU A 51 -1.48 -7.41 4.16
N TYR A 52 -1.72 -6.09 4.15
CA TYR A 52 -1.86 -5.35 2.90
C TYR A 52 -0.57 -5.28 2.08
N TYR A 53 0.58 -5.20 2.74
CA TYR A 53 1.86 -5.31 2.04
C TYR A 53 2.06 -6.68 1.38
N ARG A 54 1.62 -7.77 2.03
CA ARG A 54 1.67 -9.12 1.43
C ARG A 54 0.73 -9.25 0.22
N ILE A 55 -0.47 -8.68 0.30
CA ILE A 55 -1.41 -8.65 -0.82
C ILE A 55 -0.83 -7.85 -1.99
N ALA A 56 -0.25 -6.68 -1.71
CA ALA A 56 0.43 -5.86 -2.71
C ALA A 56 1.57 -6.61 -3.40
N ASP A 57 2.38 -7.37 -2.65
CA ASP A 57 3.43 -8.22 -3.23
C ASP A 57 2.85 -9.32 -4.13
N ALA A 58 1.76 -9.97 -3.71
CA ALA A 58 1.08 -10.98 -4.51
C ALA A 58 0.54 -10.41 -5.84
N MET A 59 -0.06 -9.21 -5.81
CA MET A 59 -0.52 -8.51 -7.02
C MET A 59 0.63 -8.21 -7.99
N LEU A 60 1.78 -7.78 -7.45
CA LEU A 60 2.98 -7.52 -8.26
C LEU A 60 3.54 -8.79 -8.86
N MET A 61 3.59 -9.88 -8.10
CA MET A 61 4.03 -11.20 -8.59
C MET A 61 3.14 -11.70 -9.72
N GLN A 62 1.81 -11.57 -9.59
CA GLN A 62 0.86 -11.95 -10.64
C GLN A 62 1.04 -11.13 -11.91
N ARG A 63 1.30 -9.82 -11.79
CA ARG A 63 1.59 -8.95 -12.94
C ARG A 63 2.87 -9.37 -13.67
N ILE A 64 3.91 -9.75 -12.93
CA ILE A 64 5.17 -10.21 -13.51
C ILE A 64 5.03 -11.63 -14.10
N GLY A 65 4.23 -12.49 -13.47
CA GLY A 65 3.95 -13.85 -13.93
C GLY A 65 3.20 -13.89 -15.26
N LYS A 66 2.17 -13.06 -15.42
CA LYS A 66 1.40 -12.94 -16.68
C LYS A 66 2.24 -12.46 -17.87
N GLY A 67 3.28 -11.67 -17.63
CA GLY A 67 4.16 -11.19 -18.70
C GLY A 67 5.07 -12.27 -19.30
N LYS A 68 5.11 -13.50 -18.74
CA LYS A 68 5.91 -14.61 -19.28
C LYS A 68 5.12 -15.61 -20.12
N GLU A 69 3.79 -15.60 -20.06
CA GLU A 69 2.95 -16.52 -20.82
C GLU A 69 2.58 -15.96 -22.21
N ASP A 70 2.74 -14.65 -22.41
CA ASP A 70 2.36 -13.95 -23.65
C ASP A 70 3.52 -13.84 -24.69
N GLU A 71 4.73 -14.35 -24.39
CA GLU A 71 5.88 -14.34 -25.32
C GLU A 71 6.09 -15.67 -26.08
N ASP A 72 5.26 -16.69 -25.82
CA ASP A 72 5.37 -18.04 -26.41
C ASP A 72 4.28 -18.36 -27.48
N TYR A 73 3.79 -17.36 -28.24
CA TYR A 73 2.92 -17.57 -29.41
C TYR A 73 3.34 -16.78 -30.65
#